data_AF-A0A8T0W0Z9-F1
#
_entry.id   AF-A0A8T0W0Z9-F1
#
_cell.length_a   1.000
_cell.length_b   1.000
_cell.length_c   1.000
_cell.angle_alpha   90.00
_cell.angle_beta   90.00
_cell.angle_gamma   90.00
#
_symmetry.space_group_name_H-M   'P 1'
#
loop_
_entity.id
_entity.type
_entity.pdbx_description
1 polymer ?
#
loop_
_entity_poly.entity_id
_entity_poly.type
_entity_poly.pdbx_seq_one_letter_code
_entity_poly.pdbx_strand_id
1 'polypeptide(L)'
;MGSALVRNALYFGCLFGDKALKYNLELRQMSWVQLPFQSQLRRFMLTTTEDGRLGLATVDDSKLYMWSRKDTHEVDAIWERRVMIELNAVLPVGVVLTTAKVIGSAEGLGIIFVRVADVVYTVDLKTYKVKKVYEGTTDLVFPYASFCTPVSAALEDEGPSASPSSAR
;
A
#
# COMPACT_ATOMS: atom_id res chain seq x y z
N MET A 1 -5.12 -5.38 3.40
CA MET A 1 -5.27 -3.99 2.94
C MET A 1 -4.00 -3.25 3.30
N GLY A 2 -3.61 -2.31 2.47
CA GLY A 2 -2.42 -1.50 2.68
C GLY A 2 -2.67 -0.35 3.64
N SER A 3 -1.59 0.23 4.11
CA SER A 3 -1.56 1.56 4.71
C SER A 3 -1.14 2.59 3.67
N ALA A 4 -1.39 3.87 3.95
CA ALA A 4 -0.80 4.97 3.21
C ALA A 4 -0.34 6.06 4.17
N LEU A 5 0.80 6.66 3.91
CA LEU A 5 1.34 7.82 4.61
C LEU A 5 1.06 9.07 3.77
N VAL A 6 0.15 9.90 4.25
CA VAL A 6 -0.18 11.16 3.58
C VAL A 6 0.19 12.29 4.51
N ARG A 7 1.22 13.05 4.15
CA ARG A 7 1.78 14.14 4.97
C ARG A 7 2.17 13.59 6.36
N ASN A 8 1.52 14.05 7.43
CA ASN A 8 1.79 13.67 8.81
C ASN A 8 0.74 12.71 9.39
N ALA A 9 0.05 11.95 8.53
CA ALA A 9 -0.93 10.98 8.97
C ALA A 9 -0.80 9.63 8.26
N LEU A 10 -0.86 8.56 9.07
CA LEU A 10 -0.99 7.20 8.60
C LEU A 10 -2.47 6.83 8.47
N TYR A 11 -2.80 6.17 7.37
CA TYR A 11 -4.14 5.68 7.09
C TYR A 11 -4.11 4.17 7.00
N PHE A 12 -5.06 3.51 7.67
CA PHE A 12 -5.22 2.06 7.65
C PHE A 12 -6.62 1.71 7.17
N GLY A 13 -6.70 0.88 6.13
CA GLY A 13 -7.98 0.36 5.65
C GLY A 13 -8.61 -0.58 6.69
N CYS A 14 -9.95 -0.66 6.71
CA CYS A 14 -10.69 -1.65 7.48
C CYS A 14 -11.39 -2.65 6.55
N LEU A 15 -11.27 -3.96 6.81
CA LEU A 15 -11.73 -5.03 5.89
C LEU A 15 -13.25 -5.05 5.75
N PHE A 16 -13.94 -4.62 6.80
CA PHE A 16 -15.40 -4.71 6.91
C PHE A 16 -15.99 -3.34 7.27
N GLY A 17 -15.36 -2.26 6.81
CA GLY A 17 -15.73 -0.90 7.17
C GLY A 17 -15.94 -0.01 5.96
N ASP A 18 -16.88 0.90 6.10
CA ASP A 18 -17.04 2.10 5.27
C ASP A 18 -16.09 3.22 5.72
N LYS A 19 -15.13 2.91 6.59
CA LYS A 19 -14.19 3.85 7.21
C LYS A 19 -12.77 3.33 7.20
N ALA A 20 -11.82 4.25 7.14
CA ALA A 20 -10.40 4.01 7.39
C ALA A 20 -9.97 4.69 8.70
N LEU A 21 -9.06 4.05 9.43
CA LEU A 21 -8.43 4.66 10.61
C LEU A 21 -7.37 5.66 10.15
N LYS A 22 -7.43 6.88 10.64
CA LYS A 22 -6.41 7.91 10.48
C LYS A 22 -5.67 8.08 11.79
N TYR A 23 -4.34 8.00 11.75
CA TYR A 23 -3.47 8.29 12.88
C TYR A 23 -2.61 9.51 12.55
N ASN A 24 -2.82 10.62 13.27
CA ASN A 24 -1.99 11.82 13.15
C ASN A 24 -0.70 11.61 13.95
N LEU A 25 0.46 11.67 13.26
CA LEU A 25 1.78 11.43 13.84
C LEU A 25 2.22 12.55 14.78
N GLU A 26 1.84 13.80 14.50
CA GLU A 26 2.19 14.96 15.34
C GLU A 26 1.38 14.98 16.63
N LEU A 27 0.04 14.90 16.49
CA LEU A 27 -0.87 14.99 17.61
C LEU A 27 -0.99 13.67 18.39
N ARG A 28 -0.49 12.56 17.80
CA ARG A 28 -0.63 11.19 18.31
C ARG A 28 -2.08 10.79 18.55
N GLN A 29 -2.98 11.30 17.74
CA GLN A 29 -4.43 11.09 17.86
C GLN A 29 -4.95 10.21 16.73
N MET A 30 -6.00 9.45 17.05
CA MET A 30 -6.72 8.61 16.11
C MET A 30 -8.08 9.25 15.77
N SER A 31 -8.42 9.27 14.49
CA SER A 31 -9.76 9.62 14.01
C SER A 31 -10.20 8.68 12.89
N TRP A 32 -11.47 8.74 12.51
CA TRP A 32 -12.03 7.92 11.45
C TRP A 32 -12.30 8.75 10.20
N VAL A 33 -12.09 8.15 9.04
CA VAL A 33 -12.35 8.77 7.74
C VAL A 33 -13.33 7.94 6.97
N GLN A 34 -14.41 8.56 6.52
CA GLN A 34 -15.40 7.92 5.66
C GLN A 34 -14.79 7.62 4.27
N LEU A 35 -14.97 6.38 3.82
CA LEU A 35 -14.62 5.90 2.49
C LEU A 35 -15.78 6.11 1.52
N PRO A 36 -15.52 6.14 0.20
CA PRO A 36 -16.57 6.40 -0.80
C PRO A 36 -17.54 5.24 -1.03
N PHE A 37 -17.48 4.17 -0.22
CA PHE A 37 -18.25 2.94 -0.43
C PHE A 37 -19.16 2.68 0.75
N GLN A 38 -20.41 2.28 0.45
CA GLN A 38 -21.38 1.81 1.43
C GLN A 38 -21.40 0.28 1.58
N SER A 39 -20.61 -0.45 0.76
CA SER A 39 -20.60 -1.91 0.73
C SER A 39 -19.32 -2.47 1.34
N GLN A 40 -19.48 -3.31 2.37
CA GLN A 40 -18.37 -3.98 3.07
C GLN A 40 -17.66 -5.07 2.26
N LEU A 41 -18.15 -5.39 1.05
CA LEU A 41 -17.60 -6.47 0.22
C LEU A 41 -16.62 -5.98 -0.85
N ARG A 42 -16.44 -4.66 -1.00
CA ARG A 42 -15.54 -4.10 -2.02
C ARG A 42 -14.11 -4.11 -1.51
N ARG A 43 -13.26 -4.94 -2.12
CA ARG A 43 -11.82 -4.93 -1.84
C ARG A 43 -11.19 -3.68 -2.45
N PHE A 44 -10.52 -2.91 -1.62
CA PHE A 44 -9.78 -1.71 -2.00
C PHE A 44 -8.35 -1.76 -1.46
N MET A 45 -7.50 -0.89 -1.99
CA MET A 45 -6.16 -0.65 -1.48
C MET A 45 -5.94 0.83 -1.24
N LEU A 46 -5.48 1.19 -0.05
CA LEU A 46 -5.02 2.55 0.21
C LEU A 46 -3.75 2.82 -0.58
N THR A 47 -3.60 4.05 -1.04
CA THR A 47 -2.42 4.53 -1.76
C THR A 47 -2.33 6.04 -1.66
N THR A 48 -1.29 6.61 -2.25
CA THR A 48 -1.17 8.05 -2.49
C THR A 48 -1.45 8.35 -3.96
N THR A 49 -2.09 9.48 -4.23
CA THR A 49 -2.22 10.04 -5.57
C THR A 49 -0.95 10.81 -5.96
N GLU A 50 -0.81 11.18 -7.24
CA GLU A 50 0.36 11.94 -7.73
C GLU A 50 0.50 13.33 -7.07
N ASP A 51 -0.63 13.94 -6.70
CA ASP A 51 -0.68 15.20 -5.95
C ASP A 51 -0.52 15.01 -4.43
N GLY A 52 -0.12 13.80 -3.99
CA GLY A 52 0.20 13.50 -2.59
C GLY A 52 -1.02 13.49 -1.68
N ARG A 53 -2.22 13.19 -2.22
CA ARG A 53 -3.45 13.03 -1.44
C ARG A 53 -3.71 11.56 -1.15
N LEU A 54 -4.64 11.33 -0.22
CA LEU A 54 -5.12 9.98 0.07
C LEU A 54 -5.89 9.44 -1.15
N GLY A 55 -5.41 8.31 -1.64
CA GLY A 55 -6.00 7.58 -2.76
C GLY A 55 -6.55 6.21 -2.35
N LEU A 56 -7.53 5.72 -3.10
CA LEU A 56 -7.95 4.32 -3.06
C LEU A 56 -7.98 3.72 -4.46
N ALA A 57 -7.37 2.54 -4.60
CA ALA A 57 -7.49 1.73 -5.80
C ALA A 57 -8.58 0.67 -5.61
N THR A 58 -9.47 0.55 -6.59
CA THR A 58 -10.51 -0.50 -6.64
C THR A 58 -10.64 -1.07 -8.03
N VAL A 59 -11.01 -2.34 -8.13
CA VAL A 59 -11.49 -2.93 -9.39
C VAL A 59 -13.00 -3.05 -9.33
N ASP A 60 -13.66 -2.60 -10.40
CA ASP A 60 -15.08 -2.81 -10.64
C ASP A 60 -15.31 -2.95 -12.14
N ASP A 61 -16.19 -3.86 -12.56
CA ASP A 61 -16.52 -4.10 -13.96
C ASP A 61 -15.30 -4.10 -14.92
N SER A 62 -14.28 -4.91 -14.60
CA SER A 62 -13.03 -5.01 -15.38
C SER A 62 -12.22 -3.71 -15.50
N LYS A 63 -12.50 -2.68 -14.71
CA LYS A 63 -11.81 -1.39 -14.71
C LYS A 63 -11.13 -1.15 -13.38
N LEU A 64 -9.89 -0.68 -13.46
CA LEU A 64 -9.15 -0.16 -12.31
C LEU A 64 -9.53 1.31 -12.14
N TYR A 65 -10.14 1.62 -11.01
CA TYR A 65 -10.50 2.98 -10.60
C TYR A 65 -9.55 3.48 -9.52
N MET A 66 -9.25 4.78 -9.58
CA MET A 66 -8.64 5.53 -8.49
C MET A 66 -9.68 6.46 -7.90
N TRP A 67 -9.76 6.48 -6.58
CA TRP A 67 -10.50 7.46 -5.80
C TRP A 67 -9.51 8.43 -5.17
N SER A 68 -9.79 9.73 -5.23
CA SER A 68 -8.98 10.77 -4.60
C SER A 68 -9.83 11.56 -3.62
N ARG A 69 -9.32 11.78 -2.41
CA ARG A 69 -9.98 12.63 -1.42
C ARG A 69 -9.68 14.10 -1.71
N LYS A 70 -10.70 14.91 -1.97
CA LYS A 70 -10.53 16.34 -2.27
C LYS A 70 -10.17 17.19 -1.05
N ASP A 71 -10.81 16.93 0.09
CA ASP A 71 -10.77 17.83 1.25
C ASP A 71 -10.28 17.17 2.55
N THR A 72 -9.57 17.97 3.35
CA THR A 72 -8.98 17.61 4.65
C THR A 72 -9.93 17.79 5.83
N HIS A 73 -11.09 18.43 5.65
CA HIS A 73 -12.08 18.60 6.71
C HIS A 73 -12.87 17.30 6.91
N GLU A 74 -12.96 16.86 8.17
CA GLU A 74 -13.07 15.44 8.51
C GLU A 74 -14.44 14.80 8.28
N VAL A 75 -15.50 15.59 8.08
CA VAL A 75 -16.88 15.05 8.16
C VAL A 75 -17.50 14.79 6.78
N ASP A 76 -17.33 15.70 5.81
CA ASP A 76 -18.01 15.64 4.50
C ASP A 76 -17.05 15.64 3.30
N ALA A 77 -15.91 14.94 3.43
CA ALA A 77 -14.92 14.94 2.37
C ALA A 77 -15.44 14.25 1.10
N ILE A 78 -15.46 15.00 -0.01
CA ILE A 78 -15.87 14.50 -1.32
C ILE A 78 -14.75 13.63 -1.90
N TRP A 79 -15.13 12.44 -2.36
CA TRP A 79 -14.26 11.55 -3.12
C TRP A 79 -14.52 11.70 -4.62
N GLU A 80 -13.46 11.87 -5.40
CA GLU A 80 -13.55 11.78 -6.86
C GLU A 80 -13.17 10.40 -7.34
N ARG A 81 -14.05 9.78 -8.14
CA ARG A 81 -13.72 8.54 -8.87
C ARG A 81 -13.22 8.86 -10.26
N ARG A 82 -12.07 8.31 -10.63
CA ARG A 82 -11.53 8.36 -11.99
C ARG A 82 -11.16 6.95 -12.47
N VAL A 83 -11.51 6.64 -13.71
CA VAL A 83 -11.02 5.43 -14.38
C VAL A 83 -9.54 5.63 -14.66
N MET A 84 -8.70 4.72 -14.19
CA MET A 84 -7.28 4.73 -14.52
C MET A 84 -7.03 3.87 -15.76
N ILE A 85 -7.49 2.62 -15.73
CA ILE A 85 -7.14 1.60 -16.73
C ILE A 85 -8.31 0.63 -16.94
N GLU A 86 -8.60 0.31 -18.20
CA GLU A 86 -9.46 -0.83 -18.54
C GLU A 86 -8.62 -2.12 -18.56
N LEU A 87 -8.87 -3.03 -17.62
CA LEU A 87 -8.01 -4.21 -17.40
C LEU A 87 -8.06 -5.20 -18.57
N ASN A 88 -9.19 -5.30 -19.26
CA ASN A 88 -9.35 -6.10 -20.48
C ASN A 88 -8.45 -5.64 -21.64
N ALA A 89 -8.04 -4.37 -21.66
CA ALA A 89 -7.15 -3.84 -22.70
C ALA A 89 -5.68 -4.12 -22.43
N VAL A 90 -5.29 -4.32 -21.16
CA VAL A 90 -3.88 -4.43 -20.74
C VAL A 90 -3.49 -5.81 -20.23
N LEU A 91 -4.45 -6.63 -19.79
CA LEU A 91 -4.20 -8.00 -19.36
C LEU A 91 -4.21 -8.97 -20.56
N PRO A 92 -3.55 -10.14 -20.44
CA PRO A 92 -3.56 -11.14 -21.49
C PRO A 92 -4.98 -11.57 -21.91
N VAL A 93 -5.14 -11.91 -23.20
CA VAL A 93 -6.40 -12.42 -23.75
C VAL A 93 -6.78 -13.74 -23.06
N GLY A 94 -8.07 -13.92 -22.78
CA GLY A 94 -8.61 -15.13 -22.14
C GLY A 94 -8.64 -15.10 -20.61
N VAL A 95 -8.16 -14.01 -19.98
CA VAL A 95 -8.24 -13.83 -18.54
C VAL A 95 -9.67 -13.49 -18.11
N VAL A 96 -10.22 -14.25 -17.16
CA VAL A 96 -11.57 -14.03 -16.61
C VAL A 96 -11.54 -13.00 -15.49
N LEU A 97 -11.93 -11.76 -15.80
CA LEU A 97 -11.81 -10.60 -14.92
C LEU A 97 -12.85 -10.52 -13.79
N THR A 98 -13.83 -11.42 -13.75
CA THR A 98 -14.81 -11.47 -12.64
C THR A 98 -14.16 -11.74 -11.28
N THR A 99 -12.94 -12.28 -11.27
CA THR A 99 -12.16 -12.55 -10.06
C THR A 99 -11.11 -11.47 -9.76
N ALA A 100 -11.04 -10.41 -10.57
CA ALA A 100 -10.02 -9.38 -10.45
C ALA A 100 -10.16 -8.58 -9.16
N LYS A 101 -9.07 -8.49 -8.39
CA LYS A 101 -9.04 -7.80 -7.09
C LYS A 101 -7.73 -7.02 -6.94
N VAL A 102 -7.81 -5.80 -6.41
CA VAL A 102 -6.61 -5.10 -5.96
C VAL A 102 -6.13 -5.74 -4.66
N ILE A 103 -4.86 -6.15 -4.61
CA ILE A 103 -4.26 -6.81 -3.45
C ILE A 103 -3.01 -6.12 -2.93
N GLY A 104 -2.53 -5.05 -3.56
CA GLY A 104 -1.43 -4.25 -3.05
C GLY A 104 -1.22 -2.97 -3.85
N SER A 105 -0.44 -2.06 -3.29
CA SER A 105 0.01 -0.82 -3.91
C SER A 105 1.44 -0.56 -3.46
N ALA A 106 2.27 -0.03 -4.35
CA ALA A 106 3.56 0.53 -3.98
C ALA A 106 3.41 2.05 -3.89
N GLU A 107 3.36 2.53 -2.65
CA GLU A 107 3.21 3.94 -2.31
C GLU A 107 4.24 4.81 -3.03
N GLY A 108 3.79 5.94 -3.60
CA GLY A 108 4.63 6.88 -4.36
C GLY A 108 5.09 6.40 -5.76
N LEU A 109 5.02 5.09 -6.06
CA LEU A 109 5.50 4.56 -7.35
C LEU A 109 4.43 4.48 -8.42
N GLY A 110 3.14 4.61 -8.05
CA GLY A 110 2.03 4.45 -9.00
C GLY A 110 1.91 3.01 -9.51
N ILE A 111 2.34 2.02 -8.73
CA ILE A 111 2.22 0.60 -9.07
C ILE A 111 1.11 -0.01 -8.23
N ILE A 112 0.17 -0.68 -8.90
CA ILE A 112 -0.93 -1.41 -8.28
C ILE A 112 -0.77 -2.90 -8.54
N PHE A 113 -1.00 -3.73 -7.53
CA PHE A 113 -1.01 -5.18 -7.66
C PHE A 113 -2.44 -5.67 -7.80
N VAL A 114 -2.73 -6.30 -8.94
CA VAL A 114 -4.03 -6.87 -9.26
C VAL A 114 -3.89 -8.38 -9.35
N ARG A 115 -4.66 -9.10 -8.56
CA ARG A 115 -4.82 -10.55 -8.70
C ARG A 115 -6.01 -10.84 -9.59
N VAL A 116 -5.82 -11.75 -10.55
CA VAL A 116 -6.90 -12.34 -11.34
C VAL A 116 -6.73 -13.85 -11.31
N ALA A 117 -7.76 -14.59 -10.88
CA ALA A 117 -7.66 -16.00 -10.51
C ALA A 117 -6.43 -16.22 -9.60
N ASP A 118 -5.46 -17.01 -10.01
CA ASP A 118 -4.24 -17.31 -9.24
C ASP A 118 -3.01 -16.60 -9.78
N VAL A 119 -3.17 -15.52 -10.54
CA VAL A 119 -2.06 -14.76 -11.10
C VAL A 119 -2.08 -13.34 -10.57
N VAL A 120 -0.91 -12.86 -10.10
CA VAL A 120 -0.72 -11.48 -9.67
C VAL A 120 0.04 -10.72 -10.74
N TYR A 121 -0.52 -9.58 -11.10
CA TYR A 121 0.05 -8.64 -12.03
C TYR A 121 0.41 -7.34 -11.31
N THR A 122 1.54 -6.75 -11.66
CA THR A 122 1.78 -5.32 -11.44
C THR A 122 1.18 -4.54 -12.59
N VAL A 123 0.49 -3.46 -12.27
CA VAL A 123 -0.05 -2.48 -13.20
C VAL A 123 0.63 -1.16 -12.90
N ASP A 124 1.43 -0.67 -13.84
CA ASP A 124 2.05 0.66 -13.77
C ASP A 124 1.06 1.69 -14.30
N LEU A 125 0.62 2.61 -13.43
CA LEU A 125 -0.39 3.61 -13.77
C LEU A 125 0.13 4.71 -14.72
N LYS A 126 1.45 4.89 -14.82
CA LYS A 126 2.09 5.90 -15.69
C LYS A 126 2.31 5.35 -17.09
N THR A 127 2.81 4.12 -17.18
CA THR A 127 3.15 3.50 -18.47
C THR A 127 2.03 2.62 -19.03
N TYR A 128 0.98 2.38 -18.24
CA TYR A 128 -0.12 1.47 -18.56
C TYR A 128 0.33 0.02 -18.83
N LYS A 129 1.55 -0.33 -18.41
CA LYS A 129 2.13 -1.65 -18.62
C LYS A 129 1.73 -2.61 -17.52
N VAL A 130 1.52 -3.85 -17.93
CA VAL A 130 1.20 -4.97 -17.06
C VAL A 130 2.35 -5.97 -17.08
N LYS A 131 2.70 -6.51 -15.91
CA LYS A 131 3.69 -7.58 -15.78
C LYS A 131 3.19 -8.62 -14.78
N LYS A 132 3.22 -9.90 -15.16
CA LYS A 132 3.02 -11.03 -14.24
C LYS A 132 4.20 -11.09 -13.27
N VAL A 133 3.92 -11.12 -11.98
CA VAL A 133 4.97 -11.15 -10.92
C VAL A 133 4.88 -12.36 -10.01
N TYR A 134 3.73 -13.02 -9.95
CA TYR A 134 3.52 -14.19 -9.11
C TYR A 134 2.37 -15.06 -9.62
N GLU A 135 2.44 -16.35 -9.34
CA GLU A 135 1.40 -17.34 -9.62
C GLU A 135 1.19 -18.20 -8.36
N GLY A 136 -0.06 -18.25 -7.90
CA GLY A 136 -0.49 -18.91 -6.68
C GLY A 136 -1.54 -18.10 -5.91
N THR A 137 -2.03 -18.68 -4.83
CA THR A 137 -3.05 -18.06 -3.96
C THR A 137 -2.40 -17.04 -3.03
N THR A 138 -2.68 -15.76 -3.25
CA THR A 138 -2.38 -14.70 -2.28
C THR A 138 -3.51 -13.66 -2.25
N ASP A 139 -3.67 -13.01 -1.11
CA ASP A 139 -4.71 -12.02 -0.88
C ASP A 139 -4.18 -10.62 -0.57
N LEU A 140 -2.86 -10.50 -0.38
CA LEU A 140 -2.21 -9.26 0.00
C LEU A 140 -0.74 -9.26 -0.46
N VAL A 141 -0.29 -8.12 -0.97
CA VAL A 141 1.11 -7.86 -1.34
C VAL A 141 1.59 -6.63 -0.59
N PHE A 142 2.76 -6.75 0.03
CA PHE A 142 3.48 -5.65 0.69
C PHE A 142 4.78 -5.39 -0.06
N PRO A 143 4.81 -4.44 -1.00
CA PRO A 143 6.05 -4.03 -1.63
C PRO A 143 6.92 -3.27 -0.61
N TYR A 144 8.21 -3.55 -0.60
CA TYR A 144 9.21 -2.82 0.19
C TYR A 144 10.36 -2.41 -0.73
N ALA A 145 10.97 -1.26 -0.46
CA ALA A 145 12.11 -0.78 -1.23
C ALA A 145 13.44 -1.30 -0.68
N SER A 146 13.55 -1.42 0.64
CA SER A 146 14.80 -1.81 1.33
C SER A 146 14.50 -2.40 2.71
N PHE A 147 15.48 -3.12 3.25
CA PHE A 147 15.49 -3.56 4.65
C PHE A 147 16.49 -2.73 5.44
N CYS A 148 16.13 -2.38 6.68
CA CYS A 148 17.09 -1.87 7.64
C CYS A 148 17.76 -3.08 8.32
N THR A 149 18.97 -3.45 7.91
CA THR A 149 19.80 -4.39 8.67
C THR A 149 20.51 -3.61 9.78
N PRO A 150 20.19 -3.80 11.07
CA PRO A 150 20.94 -3.16 12.14
C PRO A 150 22.38 -3.68 12.10
N VAL A 151 23.35 -2.77 12.06
CA VAL A 151 24.75 -3.12 12.26
C VAL A 151 24.88 -3.59 13.70
N SER A 152 25.18 -4.87 13.91
CA SER A 152 25.62 -5.36 15.21
C SER A 152 26.91 -4.62 15.53
N ALA A 153 26.88 -3.72 16.52
CA ALA A 153 28.12 -3.23 17.11
C ALA A 153 28.85 -4.46 17.66
N ALA A 154 29.89 -4.91 16.97
CA ALA A 154 30.84 -5.83 17.53
C ALA A 154 31.36 -5.16 18.80
N LEU A 155 31.12 -5.79 19.95
CA LEU A 155 31.82 -5.44 21.18
C LEU A 155 33.30 -5.57 20.85
N GLU A 156 34.00 -4.45 20.75
CA GLU A 156 35.45 -4.46 20.79
C GLU A 156 35.81 -5.12 22.13
N ASP A 157 36.41 -6.31 22.02
CA ASP A 157 37.04 -7.01 23.12
C ASP A 157 38.22 -6.16 23.57
N GLU A 158 37.95 -5.17 24.43
CA GLU A 158 38.98 -4.43 25.15
C GLU A 158 39.58 -5.41 26.17
N GLY A 159 40.51 -6.24 25.68
CA GLY A 159 41.28 -7.16 26.50
C GLY A 159 41.92 -6.41 27.67
N PRO A 160 41.85 -6.92 28.90
CA PRO A 160 42.39 -6.21 30.04
C PRO A 160 43.90 -6.11 29.93
N SER A 161 44.38 -4.88 29.76
CA SER A 161 45.77 -4.48 29.98
C SER A 161 46.16 -4.86 31.40
N ALA A 162 46.98 -5.90 31.53
CA ALA A 162 47.62 -6.28 32.78
C ALA A 162 49.14 -6.18 32.64
N SER A 163 49.71 -5.16 33.27
CA SER A 163 51.10 -5.06 33.73
C SER A 163 51.09 -4.05 34.88
N PRO A 164 51.89 -4.18 35.96
CA PRO A 164 53.28 -4.67 35.91
C PRO A 164 53.76 -5.55 37.10
N SER A 165 55.02 -5.97 37.00
CA SER A 165 56.05 -6.06 38.08
C SER A 165 56.42 -7.41 38.72
N SER A 166 57.60 -7.90 38.28
CA SER A 166 58.80 -8.35 39.02
C SER A 166 58.70 -9.03 40.40
N ALA A 167 59.26 -10.25 40.51
CA ALA A 167 60.49 -10.57 41.29
C ALA A 167 60.49 -12.02 41.84
N ARG A 168 61.31 -12.91 41.26
CA ARG A 168 62.42 -13.63 41.91
C ARG A 168 63.12 -14.56 40.92
#